data_AF-A0A3S5BCR6-F1
#
_entry.id   AF-A0A3S5BCR6-F1
#
_cell.length_a   1.000
_cell.length_b   1.000
_cell.length_c   1.000
_cell.angle_alpha   90.00
_cell.angle_beta   90.00
_cell.angle_gamma   90.00
#
_symmetry.space_group_name_H-M   'P 1'
#
loop_
_entity.id
_entity.type
_entity.pdbx_description
1 polymer ?
#
loop_
_entity_poly.entity_id
_entity_poly.type
_entity_poly.pdbx_seq_one_letter_code
_entity_poly.pdbx_strand_id
1 'polypeptide(L)'
;MKRTQLAVAVLLATGSVSAMAETYTVTPLPLQDVGQNTFARSIDNTGKMLSMVQLEFNPPVDVEQLEEDTSFFTSFSGALENEDDALQGVFTDADYTLVVNFLLSNQGNSIGQKLASFRTYLTDTTDIDLVPGLDEVTDKFDDYTQSVEAGGRDSVSGNFIVGDSPGVVVLDEYEDEDGDTINYTYSELPQQAFVQTTTGTKIITSVDDTLGGFSSARAVNQNLQVAGFSTVSFLDTVDEAIENCEDDEIRGDLPEGRCFYSIYGGDFNVPRISSYFVTNSTNYLPAFVLSSEVNATIWQLDVNGDVISTDTFPLLFTPEEDDTSHYFSYAYDINEQGIAVGEALTGDAVTITRPNSTGLNESERVATVYRDGETQELLPREENLLSQAMAINDNNWVAGAVLRESSDIARSRLFAYNLDTTEQLYPEGFFATAGVQANAINNNNIIVGKSDFDATSDTVRETHAFMFDIDTEEFLDLNDLTPCDSEYTLLEAIDINDNDEIIANARIRSTSKYSTGVDIINTEGETVEIDAIVAVKLSPTGGTIDDCSIDEDGEEVDDSFERSGASTGFFGLMALSLLAIFRRKLKK
;
A
#
# COMPACT_ATOMS: atom_id res chain seq x y z
N MET A 1 -63.61 -41.07 -14.54
CA MET A 1 -62.82 -41.00 -13.28
C MET A 1 -61.79 -39.88 -13.45
N LYS A 2 -61.50 -39.18 -12.36
CA LYS A 2 -60.84 -37.87 -12.25
C LYS A 2 -59.36 -37.84 -12.68
N ARG A 3 -58.93 -36.68 -13.23
CA ARG A 3 -57.67 -35.88 -13.00
C ARG A 3 -56.32 -36.61 -13.22
N THR A 4 -55.25 -36.10 -13.81
CA THR A 4 -54.73 -34.79 -14.29
C THR A 4 -53.39 -35.15 -14.97
N GLN A 5 -52.97 -34.57 -16.10
CA GLN A 5 -52.02 -33.46 -16.10
C GLN A 5 -51.95 -32.82 -17.50
N LEU A 6 -51.75 -31.51 -17.47
CA LEU A 6 -51.93 -30.53 -18.53
C LEU A 6 -50.84 -30.56 -19.62
N ALA A 7 -51.27 -30.15 -20.81
CA ALA A 7 -50.45 -29.54 -21.84
C ALA A 7 -49.97 -28.14 -21.42
N VAL A 8 -48.71 -27.81 -21.70
CA VAL A 8 -48.30 -26.44 -22.08
C VAL A 8 -47.27 -26.54 -23.20
N ALA A 9 -47.53 -25.76 -24.23
CA ALA A 9 -46.81 -25.69 -25.48
C ALA A 9 -45.59 -24.77 -25.38
N VAL A 10 -44.68 -24.97 -26.33
CA VAL A 10 -43.58 -24.10 -26.76
C VAL A 10 -43.94 -22.61 -26.71
N LEU A 11 -43.14 -21.83 -26.01
CA LEU A 11 -42.87 -20.43 -26.30
C LEU A 11 -41.36 -20.20 -26.16
N LEU A 12 -40.73 -20.01 -27.32
CA LEU A 12 -39.38 -19.47 -27.49
C LEU A 12 -39.32 -18.04 -26.95
N ALA A 13 -38.13 -17.71 -26.43
CA ALA A 13 -37.44 -16.43 -26.58
C ALA A 13 -38.26 -15.15 -26.35
N THR A 14 -38.13 -14.60 -25.14
CA THR A 14 -37.70 -13.22 -24.85
C THR A 14 -37.65 -13.08 -23.34
N GLY A 15 -36.62 -13.65 -22.72
CA GLY A 15 -36.12 -13.13 -21.46
C GLY A 15 -34.92 -12.29 -21.83
N SER A 16 -35.14 -11.06 -22.28
CA SER A 16 -34.09 -10.04 -22.22
C SER A 16 -33.82 -9.88 -20.73
N VAL A 17 -32.79 -10.55 -20.23
CA VAL A 17 -32.10 -10.06 -19.04
C VAL A 17 -31.39 -8.82 -19.57
N SER A 18 -32.03 -7.67 -19.40
CA SER A 18 -31.31 -6.40 -19.46
C SER A 18 -30.43 -6.45 -18.22
N ALA A 19 -29.18 -6.92 -18.37
CA ALA A 19 -28.16 -6.62 -17.40
C ALA A 19 -27.93 -5.10 -17.52
N MET A 20 -28.38 -4.36 -16.51
CA MET A 20 -27.77 -3.07 -16.21
C MET A 20 -26.33 -3.41 -15.85
N ALA A 21 -25.37 -2.80 -16.54
CA ALA A 21 -24.00 -3.24 -16.52
C ALA A 21 -23.20 -2.24 -15.71
N GLU A 22 -22.69 -2.66 -14.55
CA GLU A 22 -21.66 -2.01 -13.72
C GLU A 22 -20.54 -1.39 -14.56
N THR A 23 -19.82 -0.38 -14.06
CA THR A 23 -18.64 0.19 -14.78
C THR A 23 -17.36 -0.58 -14.47
N TYR A 24 -17.26 -1.19 -13.27
CA TYR A 24 -16.15 -2.02 -12.84
C TYR A 24 -16.62 -3.33 -12.20
N THR A 25 -15.96 -4.45 -12.55
CA THR A 25 -16.08 -5.72 -11.82
C THR A 25 -14.97 -5.84 -10.78
N VAL A 26 -15.30 -6.29 -9.57
CA VAL A 26 -14.34 -6.54 -8.48
C VAL A 26 -13.91 -8.01 -8.46
N THR A 27 -12.61 -8.27 -8.55
CA THR A 27 -12.01 -9.61 -8.47
C THR A 27 -11.01 -9.67 -7.30
N PRO A 28 -11.22 -10.50 -6.27
CA PRO A 28 -10.25 -10.64 -5.19
C PRO A 28 -8.97 -11.30 -5.68
N LEU A 29 -7.82 -10.88 -5.13
CA LEU A 29 -6.56 -11.58 -5.40
C LEU A 29 -6.53 -12.95 -4.68
N PRO A 30 -5.89 -13.97 -5.26
CA PRO A 30 -5.87 -15.35 -4.74
C PRO A 30 -4.90 -15.53 -3.55
N LEU A 31 -5.00 -14.68 -2.53
CA LEU A 31 -4.08 -14.61 -1.40
C LEU A 31 -4.76 -14.83 -0.03
N GLN A 32 -6.07 -15.09 0.01
CA GLN A 32 -6.83 -15.26 1.26
C GLN A 32 -6.44 -16.51 2.07
N ASP A 33 -5.90 -17.52 1.40
CA ASP A 33 -5.37 -18.74 2.04
C ASP A 33 -3.86 -18.63 2.33
N VAL A 34 -3.23 -17.50 2.02
CA VAL A 34 -1.79 -17.27 2.22
C VAL A 34 -1.54 -16.53 3.53
N GLY A 35 -2.35 -15.53 3.89
CA GLY A 35 -2.22 -14.83 5.17
C GLY A 35 -3.48 -14.09 5.57
N GLN A 36 -3.44 -13.45 6.73
CA GLN A 36 -4.63 -12.87 7.35
C GLN A 36 -5.19 -11.65 6.60
N ASN A 37 -4.32 -10.71 6.25
CA ASN A 37 -4.70 -9.52 5.47
C ASN A 37 -3.83 -9.42 4.23
N THR A 38 -4.39 -8.84 3.18
CA THR A 38 -3.68 -8.62 1.92
C THR A 38 -3.87 -7.18 1.48
N PHE A 39 -2.78 -6.56 1.07
CA PHE A 39 -2.74 -5.14 0.72
C PHE A 39 -2.23 -4.99 -0.70
N ALA A 40 -2.96 -4.23 -1.53
CA ALA A 40 -2.55 -3.88 -2.88
C ALA A 40 -1.23 -3.08 -2.85
N ARG A 41 -0.36 -3.31 -3.84
CA ARG A 41 0.91 -2.58 -3.99
C ARG A 41 1.05 -1.91 -5.36
N SER A 42 0.94 -2.66 -6.45
CA SER A 42 1.04 -2.12 -7.81
C SER A 42 0.37 -3.04 -8.83
N ILE A 43 0.05 -2.50 -10.00
CA ILE A 43 -0.46 -3.20 -11.17
C ILE A 43 0.26 -2.72 -12.42
N ASP A 44 0.92 -3.63 -13.14
CA ASP A 44 1.59 -3.28 -14.37
C ASP A 44 0.65 -3.29 -15.59
N ASN A 45 1.14 -2.77 -16.72
CA ASN A 45 0.40 -2.75 -18.00
C ASN A 45 0.13 -4.14 -18.60
N THR A 46 0.69 -5.21 -18.05
CA THR A 46 0.36 -6.60 -18.41
C THR A 46 -0.76 -7.19 -17.55
N GLY A 47 -1.21 -6.44 -16.53
CA GLY A 47 -2.23 -6.86 -15.57
C GLY A 47 -1.68 -7.72 -14.43
N LYS A 48 -0.35 -7.86 -14.33
CA LYS A 48 0.29 -8.50 -13.18
C LYS A 48 0.35 -7.51 -12.03
N MET A 49 0.20 -8.03 -10.82
CA MET A 49 0.01 -7.24 -9.62
C MET A 49 0.96 -7.68 -8.53
N LEU A 50 1.44 -6.71 -7.75
CA LEU A 50 2.07 -6.97 -6.47
C LEU A 50 1.05 -6.75 -5.35
N SER A 51 1.06 -7.65 -4.38
CA SER A 51 0.29 -7.51 -3.15
C SER A 51 1.12 -7.95 -1.96
N MET A 52 1.02 -7.20 -0.87
CA MET A 52 1.68 -7.53 0.38
C MET A 52 0.73 -8.31 1.28
N VAL A 53 1.14 -9.52 1.65
CA VAL A 53 0.47 -10.36 2.64
C VAL A 53 0.99 -10.00 4.01
N GLN A 54 0.08 -9.77 4.95
CA GLN A 54 0.38 -9.59 6.36
C GLN A 54 0.01 -10.86 7.13
N LEU A 55 0.90 -11.27 8.04
CA LEU A 55 0.72 -12.44 8.90
C LEU A 55 0.41 -13.69 8.04
N GLU A 56 1.42 -14.11 7.28
CA GLU A 56 1.37 -15.33 6.49
C GLU A 56 1.04 -16.54 7.39
N PHE A 57 0.25 -17.48 6.86
CA PHE A 57 -0.07 -18.71 7.54
C PHE A 57 1.10 -19.70 7.41
N ASN A 58 1.28 -20.52 8.45
CA ASN A 58 2.32 -21.53 8.55
C ASN A 58 3.78 -21.01 8.40
N PRO A 59 4.18 -19.89 9.03
CA PRO A 59 5.59 -19.45 9.00
C PRO A 59 6.53 -20.49 9.66
N PRO A 60 7.78 -20.62 9.18
CA PRO A 60 8.72 -21.59 9.74
C PRO A 60 9.01 -21.27 11.22
N VAL A 61 9.09 -22.31 12.06
CA VAL A 61 9.43 -22.18 13.49
C VAL A 61 10.68 -22.97 13.79
N ASP A 62 11.69 -22.27 14.31
CA ASP A 62 12.91 -22.86 14.84
C ASP A 62 12.74 -23.20 16.32
N VAL A 63 12.36 -24.44 16.59
CA VAL A 63 12.06 -24.91 17.96
C VAL A 63 13.31 -24.91 18.85
N GLU A 64 14.47 -25.24 18.28
CA GLU A 64 15.76 -25.25 18.98
C GLU A 64 16.10 -23.84 19.46
N GLN A 65 16.05 -22.86 18.55
CA GLN A 65 16.27 -21.46 18.90
C GLN A 65 15.19 -20.92 19.86
N LEU A 66 13.92 -21.33 19.70
CA LEU A 66 12.84 -20.95 20.60
C LEU A 66 13.08 -21.46 22.03
N GLU A 67 13.63 -22.66 22.19
CA GLU A 67 13.96 -23.27 23.49
C GLU A 67 15.24 -22.67 24.10
N GLU A 68 16.31 -22.56 23.30
CA GLU A 68 17.65 -22.22 23.79
C GLU A 68 17.89 -20.71 23.93
N ASP A 69 17.39 -19.91 22.97
CA ASP A 69 17.69 -18.48 22.90
C ASP A 69 16.58 -17.59 23.46
N THR A 70 15.45 -18.15 23.90
CA THR A 70 14.30 -17.34 24.35
C THR A 70 13.71 -17.82 25.67
N SER A 71 12.90 -16.94 26.29
CA SER A 71 12.15 -17.28 27.51
C SER A 71 10.77 -17.88 27.22
N PHE A 72 10.45 -18.26 25.98
CA PHE A 72 9.09 -18.65 25.56
C PHE A 72 8.50 -19.75 26.46
N PHE A 73 9.13 -20.93 26.52
CA PHE A 73 8.59 -22.06 27.29
C PHE A 73 8.50 -21.76 28.79
N THR A 74 9.40 -20.94 29.33
CA THR A 74 9.31 -20.50 30.73
C THR A 74 8.16 -19.51 30.98
N SER A 75 7.87 -18.64 30.00
CA SER A 75 6.88 -17.56 30.12
C SER A 75 5.46 -18.04 29.85
N PHE A 76 5.32 -19.04 28.97
CA PHE A 76 4.04 -19.60 28.54
C PHE A 76 3.75 -21.00 29.13
N SER A 77 4.56 -21.45 30.11
CA SER A 77 4.29 -22.69 30.83
C SER A 77 2.89 -22.66 31.48
N GLY A 78 2.08 -23.68 31.17
CA GLY A 78 0.68 -23.78 31.59
C GLY A 78 -0.33 -23.01 30.73
N ALA A 79 0.10 -22.24 29.73
CA ALA A 79 -0.76 -21.69 28.68
C ALA A 79 -0.82 -22.60 27.44
N LEU A 80 0.24 -23.40 27.22
CA LEU A 80 0.29 -24.40 26.16
C LEU A 80 -0.68 -25.56 26.42
N GLU A 81 -1.36 -26.02 25.37
CA GLU A 81 -2.24 -27.19 25.42
C GLU A 81 -1.45 -28.48 25.66
N ASN A 82 -0.27 -28.60 25.03
CA ASN A 82 0.67 -29.67 25.31
C ASN A 82 2.14 -29.21 25.23
N GLU A 83 2.72 -28.88 26.39
CA GLU A 83 4.12 -28.42 26.51
C GLU A 83 5.14 -29.47 26.04
N ASP A 84 4.91 -30.76 26.33
CA ASP A 84 5.84 -31.84 25.94
C ASP A 84 5.86 -32.04 24.41
N ASP A 85 4.72 -31.87 23.74
CA ASP A 85 4.62 -31.94 22.27
C ASP A 85 5.22 -30.68 21.63
N ALA A 86 4.94 -29.49 22.19
CA ALA A 86 5.46 -28.22 21.72
C ALA A 86 7.00 -28.16 21.78
N LEU A 87 7.63 -28.69 22.83
CA LEU A 87 9.09 -28.85 22.93
C LEU A 87 9.68 -29.78 21.86
N GLN A 88 8.86 -30.66 21.27
CA GLN A 88 9.25 -31.54 20.16
C GLN A 88 8.86 -30.96 18.79
N GLY A 89 8.39 -29.70 18.74
CA GLY A 89 7.94 -29.05 17.51
C GLY A 89 6.59 -29.52 16.99
N VAL A 90 5.82 -30.22 17.82
CA VAL A 90 4.47 -30.68 17.49
C VAL A 90 3.47 -29.74 18.16
N PHE A 91 2.95 -28.79 17.39
CA PHE A 91 2.03 -27.76 17.91
C PHE A 91 0.58 -28.08 17.56
N THR A 92 -0.33 -27.76 18.48
CA THR A 92 -1.75 -27.57 18.13
C THR A 92 -1.92 -26.23 17.42
N ASP A 93 -3.07 -26.00 16.76
CA ASP A 93 -3.33 -24.71 16.09
C ASP A 93 -3.23 -23.51 17.06
N ALA A 94 -3.65 -23.71 18.31
CA ALA A 94 -3.59 -22.70 19.37
C ALA A 94 -2.15 -22.46 19.85
N ASP A 95 -1.41 -23.54 20.15
CA ASP A 95 -0.01 -23.44 20.61
C ASP A 95 0.87 -22.81 19.53
N TYR A 96 0.67 -23.21 18.27
CA TYR A 96 1.38 -22.63 17.13
C TYR A 96 1.10 -21.15 16.98
N THR A 97 -0.17 -20.73 17.11
CA THR A 97 -0.56 -19.32 17.08
C THR A 97 0.10 -18.52 18.21
N LEU A 98 0.28 -19.12 19.40
CA LEU A 98 1.02 -18.48 20.50
C LEU A 98 2.50 -18.30 20.17
N VAL A 99 3.15 -19.32 19.60
CA VAL A 99 4.56 -19.27 19.18
C VAL A 99 4.77 -18.19 18.12
N VAL A 100 3.96 -18.19 17.05
CA VAL A 100 4.08 -17.22 15.96
C VAL A 100 3.89 -15.79 16.46
N ASN A 101 2.88 -15.54 17.29
CA ASN A 101 2.66 -14.22 17.89
C ASN A 101 3.83 -13.79 18.79
N PHE A 102 4.43 -14.71 19.54
CA PHE A 102 5.62 -14.43 20.33
C PHE A 102 6.79 -13.99 19.43
N LEU A 103 7.10 -14.76 18.37
CA LEU A 103 8.20 -14.45 17.45
C LEU A 103 7.99 -13.12 16.72
N LEU A 104 6.76 -12.82 16.28
CA LEU A 104 6.40 -11.53 15.69
C LEU A 104 6.51 -10.35 16.67
N SER A 105 6.32 -10.60 17.97
CA SER A 105 6.55 -9.57 19.00
C SER A 105 8.02 -9.39 19.38
N ASN A 106 8.88 -10.35 18.99
CA ASN A 106 10.28 -10.47 19.42
C ASN A 106 11.29 -9.81 18.45
N GLN A 107 10.81 -8.99 17.50
CA GLN A 107 11.65 -8.44 16.42
C GLN A 107 12.82 -7.59 16.93
N GLY A 108 12.58 -6.74 17.93
CA GLY A 108 13.60 -5.84 18.48
C GLY A 108 14.59 -6.49 19.44
N ASN A 109 14.36 -7.73 19.88
CA ASN A 109 15.29 -8.40 20.81
C ASN A 109 16.57 -8.83 20.10
N SER A 110 17.67 -8.90 20.84
CA SER A 110 18.98 -9.19 20.27
C SER A 110 19.24 -10.66 19.97
N ILE A 111 18.32 -11.54 20.36
CA ILE A 111 18.43 -13.01 20.25
C ILE A 111 17.09 -13.61 19.79
N GLY A 112 17.12 -14.88 19.39
CA GLY A 112 15.96 -15.65 18.96
C GLY A 112 15.51 -15.36 17.52
N GLN A 113 14.66 -16.23 16.99
CA GLN A 113 14.21 -16.20 15.60
C GLN A 113 13.46 -14.90 15.28
N LYS A 114 13.70 -14.37 14.08
CA LYS A 114 12.97 -13.24 13.50
C LYS A 114 12.01 -13.72 12.43
N LEU A 115 10.81 -13.17 12.42
CA LEU A 115 9.77 -13.41 11.43
C LEU A 115 9.26 -12.10 10.83
N ALA A 116 9.27 -11.99 9.51
CA ALA A 116 8.69 -10.91 8.76
C ALA A 116 7.18 -10.85 9.01
N SER A 117 6.65 -9.66 9.32
CA SER A 117 5.20 -9.50 9.45
C SER A 117 4.53 -9.34 8.09
N PHE A 118 5.31 -8.93 7.08
CA PHE A 118 4.83 -8.65 5.75
C PHE A 118 5.73 -9.24 4.66
N ARG A 119 5.12 -9.85 3.64
CA ARG A 119 5.83 -10.42 2.48
C ARG A 119 5.07 -10.09 1.19
N THR A 120 5.78 -9.86 0.10
CA THR A 120 5.16 -9.49 -1.18
C THR A 120 4.98 -10.70 -2.08
N TYR A 121 3.85 -10.75 -2.78
CA TYR A 121 3.50 -11.75 -3.77
C TYR A 121 3.16 -11.08 -5.10
N LEU A 122 3.64 -11.69 -6.19
CA LEU A 122 3.24 -11.42 -7.56
C LEU A 122 2.03 -12.29 -7.90
N THR A 123 1.03 -11.72 -8.58
CA THR A 123 -0.15 -12.48 -9.04
C THR A 123 -0.75 -11.89 -10.31
N ASP A 124 -1.49 -12.71 -11.05
CA ASP A 124 -2.29 -12.30 -12.21
C ASP A 124 -3.80 -12.57 -12.01
N THR A 125 -4.25 -12.66 -10.75
CA THR A 125 -5.56 -13.16 -10.26
C THR A 125 -5.72 -14.68 -10.25
N THR A 126 -4.80 -15.43 -10.84
CA THR A 126 -4.88 -16.90 -10.90
C THR A 126 -3.71 -17.58 -10.24
N ASP A 127 -2.49 -17.21 -10.61
CA ASP A 127 -1.25 -17.75 -10.04
C ASP A 127 -0.69 -16.78 -8.99
N ILE A 128 0.07 -17.31 -8.04
CA ILE A 128 0.80 -16.53 -7.03
C ILE A 128 2.26 -16.98 -6.98
N ASP A 129 3.17 -16.02 -6.92
CA ASP A 129 4.60 -16.25 -6.77
C ASP A 129 5.15 -15.34 -5.69
N LEU A 130 5.96 -15.87 -4.78
CA LEU A 130 6.62 -15.08 -3.75
C LEU A 130 7.67 -14.14 -4.37
N VAL A 131 7.72 -12.91 -3.85
CA VAL A 131 8.80 -11.94 -4.07
C VAL A 131 9.68 -11.95 -2.82
N PRO A 132 10.73 -12.78 -2.75
CA PRO A 132 11.51 -12.98 -1.52
C PRO A 132 12.37 -11.78 -1.11
N GLY A 133 12.61 -10.80 -2.01
CA GLY A 133 13.58 -9.74 -1.74
C GLY A 133 14.95 -10.35 -1.47
N LEU A 134 15.58 -9.97 -0.35
CA LEU A 134 16.89 -10.47 0.09
C LEU A 134 16.80 -11.66 1.07
N ASP A 135 15.62 -12.26 1.23
CA ASP A 135 15.47 -13.49 2.02
C ASP A 135 16.19 -14.68 1.34
N GLU A 136 16.65 -15.63 2.16
CA GLU A 136 17.42 -16.78 1.69
C GLU A 136 16.71 -18.10 2.00
N VAL A 137 16.86 -19.06 1.08
CA VAL A 137 16.42 -20.44 1.29
C VAL A 137 17.44 -21.16 2.16
N THR A 138 16.97 -21.87 3.19
CA THR A 138 17.85 -22.61 4.10
C THR A 138 17.51 -24.09 4.14
N ASP A 139 18.52 -24.93 4.33
CA ASP A 139 18.34 -26.37 4.53
C ASP A 139 17.53 -26.69 5.80
N LYS A 140 17.47 -25.75 6.78
CA LYS A 140 16.74 -25.92 8.03
C LYS A 140 15.24 -25.96 7.83
N PHE A 141 14.72 -25.13 6.93
CA PHE A 141 13.29 -25.05 6.63
C PHE A 141 12.91 -25.71 5.30
N ASP A 142 13.88 -26.05 4.43
CA ASP A 142 13.65 -26.42 3.02
C ASP A 142 12.85 -25.33 2.27
N ASP A 143 12.97 -24.09 2.76
CA ASP A 143 12.25 -22.89 2.31
C ASP A 143 13.00 -21.63 2.80
N TYR A 144 12.48 -20.47 2.44
CA TYR A 144 12.93 -19.16 2.90
C TYR A 144 12.90 -19.02 4.42
N THR A 145 13.84 -18.27 5.00
CA THR A 145 13.87 -18.02 6.46
C THR A 145 12.64 -17.28 6.96
N GLN A 146 12.00 -16.50 6.09
CA GLN A 146 10.96 -15.53 6.43
C GLN A 146 11.43 -14.51 7.47
N SER A 147 12.72 -14.22 7.55
CA SER A 147 13.29 -13.33 8.57
C SER A 147 13.29 -11.86 8.18
N VAL A 148 13.08 -11.55 6.90
CA VAL A 148 13.16 -10.19 6.34
C VAL A 148 11.88 -9.80 5.61
N GLU A 149 11.50 -8.54 5.73
CA GLU A 149 10.39 -7.98 4.96
C GLU A 149 10.86 -7.63 3.55
N ALA A 150 10.22 -8.23 2.55
CA ALA A 150 10.42 -7.89 1.15
C ALA A 150 9.26 -7.02 0.67
N GLY A 151 9.49 -5.72 0.57
CA GLY A 151 8.52 -4.72 0.12
C GLY A 151 8.64 -4.46 -1.37
N GLY A 152 8.06 -5.31 -2.22
CA GLY A 152 7.94 -5.02 -3.65
C GLY A 152 7.07 -3.78 -3.87
N ARG A 153 7.57 -2.84 -4.68
CA ARG A 153 6.92 -1.55 -4.94
C ARG A 153 6.30 -1.49 -6.31
N ASP A 154 7.05 -1.87 -7.33
CA ASP A 154 6.64 -1.72 -8.72
C ASP A 154 7.25 -2.83 -9.59
N SER A 155 6.68 -3.04 -10.78
CA SER A 155 7.16 -4.05 -11.71
C SER A 155 6.97 -3.73 -13.18
N VAL A 156 7.90 -4.22 -14.00
CA VAL A 156 7.77 -4.24 -15.46
C VAL A 156 7.53 -5.67 -15.95
N SER A 157 6.35 -5.89 -16.54
CA SER A 157 5.91 -7.19 -17.08
C SER A 157 5.94 -8.34 -16.07
N GLY A 158 5.93 -8.01 -14.77
CA GLY A 158 6.23 -8.88 -13.64
C GLY A 158 7.51 -9.71 -13.76
N ASN A 159 8.49 -9.24 -14.55
CA ASN A 159 9.80 -9.89 -14.71
C ASN A 159 10.93 -9.10 -14.06
N PHE A 160 10.73 -7.80 -13.87
CA PHE A 160 11.60 -6.91 -13.13
C PHE A 160 10.75 -6.32 -12.03
N ILE A 161 10.93 -6.80 -10.81
CA ILE A 161 10.24 -6.28 -9.63
C ILE A 161 11.25 -5.51 -8.82
N VAL A 162 10.94 -4.26 -8.48
CA VAL A 162 11.81 -3.43 -7.64
C VAL A 162 11.16 -3.18 -6.30
N GLY A 163 11.97 -3.03 -5.27
CA GLY A 163 11.46 -2.75 -3.94
C GLY A 163 12.55 -2.61 -2.90
N ASP A 164 12.15 -2.77 -1.64
CA ASP A 164 13.00 -2.59 -0.48
C ASP A 164 13.07 -3.88 0.34
N SER A 165 14.25 -4.24 0.84
CA SER A 165 14.42 -5.36 1.78
C SER A 165 15.70 -5.17 2.60
N PRO A 166 15.70 -5.44 3.92
CA PRO A 166 16.94 -5.49 4.69
C PRO A 166 17.75 -6.74 4.33
N GLY A 167 19.02 -6.80 4.75
CA GLY A 167 19.84 -8.01 4.62
C GLY A 167 19.25 -9.18 5.42
N VAL A 168 19.64 -10.42 5.08
CA VAL A 168 19.16 -11.61 5.79
C VAL A 168 19.49 -11.51 7.28
N VAL A 169 18.61 -12.04 8.14
CA VAL A 169 18.92 -12.11 9.57
C VAL A 169 19.93 -13.23 9.81
N VAL A 170 21.10 -12.86 10.33
CA VAL A 170 22.16 -13.79 10.68
C VAL A 170 22.00 -14.31 12.10
N LEU A 171 22.60 -15.48 12.35
CA LEU A 171 22.83 -16.04 13.68
C LEU A 171 24.32 -15.94 13.99
N ASP A 172 24.67 -15.16 15.00
CA ASP A 172 26.05 -14.84 15.38
C ASP A 172 26.33 -15.34 16.81
N GLU A 173 26.99 -16.50 16.90
CA GLU A 173 27.39 -17.14 18.16
C GLU A 173 28.61 -16.41 18.76
N TYR A 174 28.46 -15.90 19.98
CA TYR A 174 29.48 -15.12 20.67
C TYR A 174 29.70 -15.64 22.10
N GLU A 175 30.95 -15.90 22.49
CA GLU A 175 31.33 -16.21 23.87
C GLU A 175 31.75 -14.92 24.57
N ASP A 176 31.04 -14.57 25.64
CA ASP A 176 31.25 -13.35 26.40
C ASP A 176 32.46 -13.44 27.37
N GLU A 177 32.81 -12.34 28.04
CA GLU A 177 33.97 -12.30 28.96
C GLU A 177 33.81 -13.23 30.17
N ASP A 178 32.57 -13.58 30.53
CA ASP A 178 32.23 -14.52 31.61
C ASP A 178 32.26 -16.00 31.12
N GLY A 179 32.36 -16.23 29.81
CA GLY A 179 32.42 -17.53 29.16
C GLY A 179 31.04 -18.11 28.82
N ASP A 180 30.00 -17.28 28.82
CA ASP A 180 28.64 -17.65 28.42
C ASP A 180 28.49 -17.44 26.90
N THR A 181 27.88 -18.43 26.22
CA THR A 181 27.61 -18.36 24.77
C THR A 181 26.25 -17.69 24.53
N ILE A 182 26.24 -16.65 23.68
CA ILE A 182 25.05 -15.88 23.29
C ILE A 182 24.90 -15.94 21.76
N ASN A 183 23.71 -16.33 21.31
CA ASN A 183 23.35 -16.39 19.89
C ASN A 183 22.64 -15.10 19.46
N TYR A 184 23.40 -14.10 19.01
CA TYR A 184 22.84 -12.85 18.55
C TYR A 184 22.13 -13.02 17.20
N THR A 185 20.98 -12.38 17.04
CA THR A 185 20.25 -12.32 15.76
C THR A 185 20.01 -10.89 15.33
N TYR A 186 20.38 -10.57 14.09
CA TYR A 186 20.24 -9.24 13.49
C TYR A 186 20.34 -9.29 11.97
N SER A 187 19.76 -8.30 11.31
CA SER A 187 19.95 -8.11 9.86
C SER A 187 21.39 -7.70 9.56
N GLU A 188 22.04 -8.37 8.62
CA GLU A 188 23.43 -8.07 8.23
C GLU A 188 23.61 -6.74 7.48
N LEU A 189 22.53 -6.21 6.92
CA LEU A 189 22.54 -4.93 6.19
C LEU A 189 21.32 -4.08 6.60
N PRO A 190 21.42 -2.74 6.55
CA PRO A 190 20.25 -1.88 6.57
C PRO A 190 19.35 -2.12 5.35
N GLN A 191 18.18 -1.49 5.32
CA GLN A 191 17.29 -1.56 4.16
C GLN A 191 18.03 -1.22 2.86
N GLN A 192 17.95 -2.14 1.91
CA GLN A 192 18.49 -2.02 0.57
C GLN A 192 17.36 -1.94 -0.46
N ALA A 193 17.57 -1.17 -1.51
CA ALA A 193 16.85 -1.32 -2.77
C ALA A 193 17.24 -2.66 -3.41
N PHE A 194 16.27 -3.36 -3.99
CA PHE A 194 16.52 -4.58 -4.75
C PHE A 194 15.84 -4.54 -6.11
N VAL A 195 16.37 -5.35 -7.03
CA VAL A 195 15.66 -5.79 -8.23
C VAL A 195 15.61 -7.32 -8.27
N GLN A 196 14.42 -7.86 -8.40
CA GLN A 196 14.17 -9.27 -8.63
C GLN A 196 13.93 -9.50 -10.13
N THR A 197 14.69 -10.43 -10.67
CA THR A 197 14.58 -10.89 -12.06
C THR A 197 14.30 -12.39 -12.10
N THR A 198 14.09 -12.93 -13.30
CA THR A 198 14.01 -14.40 -13.52
C THR A 198 15.28 -15.17 -13.10
N THR A 199 16.40 -14.47 -12.86
CA THR A 199 17.67 -15.08 -12.43
C THR A 199 17.92 -15.00 -10.93
N GLY A 200 17.05 -14.33 -10.17
CA GLY A 200 17.19 -14.08 -8.74
C GLY A 200 17.10 -12.60 -8.39
N THR A 201 17.26 -12.30 -7.10
CA THR A 201 17.28 -10.94 -6.55
C THR A 201 18.71 -10.40 -6.48
N LYS A 202 18.87 -9.10 -6.77
CA LYS A 202 20.12 -8.36 -6.64
C LYS A 202 19.89 -7.08 -5.86
N ILE A 203 20.89 -6.69 -5.06
CA ILE A 203 20.93 -5.39 -4.39
C ILE A 203 21.21 -4.28 -5.42
N ILE A 204 20.49 -3.17 -5.30
CA ILE A 204 20.79 -1.92 -5.97
C ILE A 204 21.54 -1.05 -4.96
N THR A 205 22.86 -1.01 -5.09
CA THR A 205 23.74 -0.33 -4.14
C THR A 205 23.51 1.18 -4.12
N SER A 206 23.64 1.76 -2.93
CA SER A 206 23.71 3.21 -2.71
C SER A 206 24.97 3.82 -3.32
N VAL A 207 25.02 5.15 -3.40
CA VAL A 207 26.24 5.86 -3.85
C VAL A 207 27.33 5.84 -2.79
N ASP A 208 26.96 6.08 -1.54
CA ASP A 208 27.81 5.80 -0.37
C ASP A 208 27.30 4.53 0.30
N ASP A 209 28.11 3.49 0.28
CA ASP A 209 27.84 2.13 0.76
C ASP A 209 28.52 1.82 2.11
N THR A 210 28.87 2.86 2.88
CA THR A 210 29.34 2.70 4.26
C THR A 210 28.34 1.86 5.08
N LEU A 211 28.77 0.74 5.66
CA LEU A 211 27.90 -0.30 6.26
C LEU A 211 26.74 -0.77 5.35
N GLY A 212 26.98 -0.84 4.03
CA GLY A 212 25.98 -1.18 3.02
C GLY A 212 25.17 0.02 2.52
N GLY A 213 25.24 1.17 3.19
CA GLY A 213 24.46 2.36 2.87
C GLY A 213 22.95 2.12 2.96
N PHE A 214 22.15 3.15 2.68
CA PHE A 214 20.70 3.01 2.63
C PHE A 214 20.20 3.32 1.23
N SER A 215 19.36 2.45 0.67
CA SER A 215 18.72 2.68 -0.61
C SER A 215 17.27 2.20 -0.62
N SER A 216 16.45 2.82 -1.47
CA SER A 216 15.04 2.48 -1.65
C SER A 216 14.66 2.63 -3.12
N ALA A 217 14.04 1.60 -3.70
CA ALA A 217 13.53 1.62 -5.07
C ALA A 217 12.01 1.78 -5.05
N ARG A 218 11.48 2.75 -5.80
CA ARG A 218 10.07 3.17 -5.70
C ARG A 218 9.26 2.85 -6.94
N ALA A 219 9.81 3.12 -8.13
CA ALA A 219 9.15 2.90 -9.41
C ALA A 219 10.15 2.46 -10.48
N VAL A 220 9.68 1.77 -11.51
CA VAL A 220 10.49 1.30 -12.62
C VAL A 220 9.75 1.47 -13.96
N ASN A 221 10.37 2.16 -14.91
CA ASN A 221 9.79 2.35 -16.24
C ASN A 221 10.17 1.22 -17.23
N GLN A 222 9.56 1.20 -18.43
CA GLN A 222 9.82 0.19 -19.46
C GLN A 222 11.26 0.22 -20.00
N ASN A 223 11.99 1.32 -19.80
CA ASN A 223 13.40 1.43 -20.12
C ASN A 223 14.33 0.85 -19.02
N LEU A 224 13.77 0.23 -17.98
CA LEU A 224 14.47 -0.30 -16.82
C LEU A 224 15.27 0.77 -16.05
N GLN A 225 14.74 1.99 -16.04
CA GLN A 225 15.17 3.03 -15.11
C GLN A 225 14.37 2.90 -13.83
N VAL A 226 15.07 2.74 -12.72
CA VAL A 226 14.49 2.62 -11.39
C VAL A 226 14.63 3.97 -10.70
N ALA A 227 13.51 4.60 -10.35
CA ALA A 227 13.51 5.80 -9.52
C ALA A 227 13.39 5.43 -8.05
N GLY A 228 14.13 6.15 -7.23
CA GLY A 228 14.09 6.01 -5.79
C GLY A 228 15.07 6.97 -5.14
N PHE A 229 15.78 6.52 -4.12
CA PHE A 229 16.73 7.35 -3.40
C PHE A 229 17.77 6.53 -2.66
N SER A 230 18.94 7.12 -2.43
CA SER A 230 20.03 6.48 -1.72
C SER A 230 20.93 7.45 -0.97
N THR A 231 21.66 6.92 0.01
CA THR A 231 22.73 7.63 0.69
C THR A 231 23.81 8.03 -0.30
N VAL A 232 24.19 9.31 -0.26
CA VAL A 232 25.28 9.88 -1.07
C VAL A 232 26.49 10.30 -0.23
N SER A 233 26.29 10.49 1.07
CA SER A 233 27.35 10.76 2.04
C SER A 233 26.86 10.56 3.47
N PHE A 234 27.76 10.21 4.37
CA PHE A 234 27.53 10.22 5.82
C PHE A 234 28.29 11.34 6.53
N LEU A 235 27.82 11.72 7.72
CA LEU A 235 28.56 12.54 8.65
C LEU A 235 29.72 11.74 9.26
N ASP A 236 30.83 12.41 9.59
CA ASP A 236 32.00 11.81 10.27
C ASP A 236 31.64 11.03 11.55
N THR A 237 30.51 11.35 12.20
CA THR A 237 30.02 10.62 13.38
C THR A 237 29.70 9.14 13.09
N VAL A 238 29.38 8.80 11.85
CA VAL A 238 29.16 7.40 11.43
C VAL A 238 30.50 6.67 11.37
N ASP A 239 31.53 7.29 10.80
CA ASP A 239 32.90 6.74 10.78
C ASP A 239 33.43 6.57 12.21
N GLU A 240 33.24 7.56 13.09
CA GLU A 240 33.61 7.44 14.50
C GLU A 240 32.85 6.29 15.19
N ALA A 241 31.58 6.06 14.86
CA ALA A 241 30.80 4.96 15.40
C ALA A 241 31.30 3.59 14.92
N ILE A 242 31.71 3.49 13.65
CA ILE A 242 32.33 2.30 13.08
C ILE A 242 33.66 2.01 13.78
N GLU A 243 34.54 3.01 13.92
CA GLU A 243 35.82 2.87 14.62
C GLU A 243 35.63 2.41 16.08
N ASN A 244 34.58 2.90 16.76
CA ASN A 244 34.24 2.46 18.12
C ASN A 244 33.78 1.00 18.18
N CYS A 245 33.15 0.47 17.13
CA CYS A 245 32.79 -0.94 17.03
C CYS A 245 34.01 -1.82 16.69
N GLU A 246 34.97 -1.31 15.93
CA GLU A 246 36.21 -2.03 15.61
C GLU A 246 37.20 -2.09 16.80
N ASP A 247 37.08 -1.18 17.77
CA ASP A 247 37.91 -1.16 18.98
C ASP A 247 37.29 -2.01 20.11
N ASP A 248 37.89 -3.18 20.39
CA ASP A 248 37.48 -4.10 21.45
C ASP A 248 37.33 -3.43 22.84
N GLU A 249 38.17 -2.43 23.18
CA GLU A 249 38.11 -1.74 24.47
C GLU A 249 36.88 -0.82 24.58
N ILE A 250 36.39 -0.31 23.44
CA ILE A 250 35.25 0.62 23.36
C ILE A 250 33.95 -0.13 23.11
N ARG A 251 33.93 -1.04 22.11
CA ARG A 251 32.81 -1.92 21.78
C ARG A 251 32.34 -2.71 23.01
N GLY A 252 33.28 -3.17 23.82
CA GLY A 252 33.01 -4.03 24.96
C GLY A 252 32.60 -5.44 24.53
N ASP A 253 31.80 -6.08 25.36
CA ASP A 253 31.52 -7.52 25.27
C ASP A 253 30.31 -7.83 24.36
N LEU A 254 30.49 -7.63 23.06
CA LEU A 254 29.45 -7.75 22.03
C LEU A 254 30.09 -8.04 20.66
N PRO A 255 29.65 -8.98 19.82
CA PRO A 255 30.28 -9.20 18.52
C PRO A 255 30.23 -7.94 17.62
N GLU A 256 31.25 -7.80 16.78
CA GLU A 256 31.45 -6.63 15.90
C GLU A 256 30.24 -6.37 15.00
N GLY A 257 29.72 -7.40 14.33
CA GLY A 257 28.54 -7.26 13.46
C GLY A 257 27.29 -6.79 14.22
N ARG A 258 27.12 -7.22 15.47
CA ARG A 258 26.01 -6.74 16.33
C ARG A 258 26.21 -5.27 16.73
N CYS A 259 27.46 -4.84 16.92
CA CYS A 259 27.77 -3.43 17.12
C CYS A 259 27.43 -2.61 15.88
N PHE A 260 27.80 -3.05 14.68
CA PHE A 260 27.41 -2.38 13.43
C PHE A 260 25.89 -2.31 13.25
N TYR A 261 25.16 -3.38 13.54
CA TYR A 261 23.69 -3.35 13.53
C TYR A 261 23.12 -2.27 14.46
N SER A 262 23.77 -1.97 15.59
CA SER A 262 23.31 -0.89 16.48
C SER A 262 23.44 0.51 15.87
N ILE A 263 24.29 0.66 14.84
CA ILE A 263 24.46 1.91 14.08
C ILE A 263 23.28 2.07 13.11
N TYR A 264 23.05 1.07 12.25
CA TYR A 264 22.10 1.16 11.14
C TYR A 264 20.71 0.58 11.39
N GLY A 265 20.50 -0.08 12.54
CA GLY A 265 19.23 -0.67 12.90
C GLY A 265 18.11 0.36 13.08
N GLY A 266 16.89 -0.05 12.73
CA GLY A 266 15.67 0.74 12.88
C GLY A 266 14.87 0.86 11.59
N ASP A 267 13.65 1.37 11.72
CA ASP A 267 12.71 1.46 10.60
C ASP A 267 12.85 2.80 9.89
N PHE A 268 12.90 2.76 8.56
CA PHE A 268 12.81 3.94 7.72
C PHE A 268 11.37 4.17 7.26
N ASN A 269 10.78 5.30 7.64
CA ASN A 269 9.51 5.73 7.08
C ASN A 269 9.45 7.26 6.98
N VAL A 270 9.25 7.77 5.77
CA VAL A 270 8.96 9.19 5.57
C VAL A 270 7.45 9.33 5.47
N PRO A 271 6.79 9.97 6.44
CA PRO A 271 5.34 9.99 6.47
C PRO A 271 4.78 10.97 5.43
N ARG A 272 3.58 10.65 4.88
CA ARG A 272 2.81 11.57 4.02
C ARG A 272 2.69 12.96 4.65
N ILE A 273 2.53 14.02 3.84
CA ILE A 273 2.44 15.41 4.34
C ILE A 273 1.30 15.67 5.33
N SER A 274 0.29 14.79 5.37
CA SER A 274 -0.76 14.79 6.39
C SER A 274 -0.24 14.57 7.80
N SER A 275 0.99 14.07 7.96
CA SER A 275 1.62 13.74 9.23
C SER A 275 2.79 14.69 9.55
N TYR A 276 2.99 14.91 10.84
CA TYR A 276 4.06 15.75 11.37
C TYR A 276 5.44 15.14 11.09
N PHE A 277 6.41 15.97 10.67
CA PHE A 277 7.78 15.53 10.41
C PHE A 277 8.82 16.63 10.72
N VAL A 278 9.87 16.23 11.43
CA VAL A 278 11.04 17.06 11.76
C VAL A 278 12.30 16.22 11.58
N THR A 279 13.25 16.76 10.83
CA THR A 279 14.47 16.05 10.43
C THR A 279 15.37 15.65 11.59
N ASN A 280 15.44 16.43 12.68
CA ASN A 280 16.45 16.21 13.74
C ASN A 280 15.91 15.57 15.03
N SER A 281 14.64 15.11 15.06
CA SER A 281 14.05 14.59 16.30
C SER A 281 12.87 13.64 16.12
N THR A 282 12.71 13.02 14.95
CA THR A 282 11.59 12.11 14.71
C THR A 282 11.94 10.66 14.99
N ASN A 283 10.97 9.92 15.53
CA ASN A 283 11.08 8.47 15.74
C ASN A 283 10.83 7.67 14.44
N TYR A 284 10.83 8.33 13.27
CA TYR A 284 10.47 7.71 11.98
C TYR A 284 11.68 7.27 11.15
N LEU A 285 12.88 7.71 11.53
CA LEU A 285 14.11 7.44 10.80
C LEU A 285 15.17 6.88 11.75
N PRO A 286 15.94 5.86 11.35
CA PRO A 286 17.05 5.37 12.14
C PRO A 286 18.16 6.43 12.19
N ALA A 287 18.96 6.42 13.27
CA ALA A 287 20.03 7.41 13.48
C ALA A 287 21.05 7.43 12.34
N PHE A 288 21.29 6.27 11.71
CA PHE A 288 22.13 6.11 10.53
C PHE A 288 21.66 6.95 9.34
N VAL A 289 20.36 6.92 9.04
CA VAL A 289 19.77 7.76 7.98
C VAL A 289 19.79 9.23 8.38
N LEU A 290 19.50 9.54 9.64
CA LEU A 290 19.59 10.92 10.16
C LEU A 290 21.01 11.52 10.09
N SER A 291 22.02 10.66 10.04
CA SER A 291 23.43 11.05 9.93
C SER A 291 23.94 10.99 8.48
N SER A 292 23.03 11.04 7.50
CA SER A 292 23.33 10.93 6.08
C SER A 292 22.60 11.99 5.25
N GLU A 293 23.19 12.34 4.11
CA GLU A 293 22.47 12.98 3.00
C GLU A 293 21.89 11.87 2.11
N VAL A 294 20.58 11.91 1.87
CA VAL A 294 19.88 10.93 1.05
C VAL A 294 19.26 11.63 -0.15
N ASN A 295 19.71 11.30 -1.35
CA ASN A 295 19.30 11.98 -2.56
C ASN A 295 18.48 11.09 -3.49
N ALA A 296 17.59 11.75 -4.23
CA ALA A 296 16.82 11.12 -5.29
C ALA A 296 17.82 10.55 -6.29
N THR A 297 17.59 9.29 -6.64
CA THR A 297 18.51 8.50 -7.45
C THR A 297 17.72 7.78 -8.52
N ILE A 298 18.22 7.83 -9.75
CA ILE A 298 17.75 6.98 -10.85
C ILE A 298 18.86 5.99 -11.17
N TRP A 299 18.56 4.70 -11.04
CA TRP A 299 19.45 3.62 -11.47
C TRP A 299 19.00 3.10 -12.83
N GLN A 300 19.91 3.07 -13.80
CA GLN A 300 19.67 2.35 -15.04
C GLN A 300 20.10 0.90 -14.85
N LEU A 301 19.18 -0.03 -15.10
CA LEU A 301 19.47 -1.45 -15.12
C LEU A 301 19.72 -1.96 -16.54
N ASP A 302 20.45 -3.08 -16.64
CA ASP A 302 20.46 -3.91 -17.84
C ASP A 302 19.38 -5.01 -17.79
N VAL A 303 19.31 -5.81 -18.86
CA VAL A 303 18.34 -6.91 -18.98
C VAL A 303 18.54 -8.05 -17.98
N ASN A 304 19.67 -8.08 -17.26
CA ASN A 304 19.97 -9.05 -16.21
C ASN A 304 19.74 -8.46 -14.81
N GLY A 305 19.25 -7.21 -14.72
CA GLY A 305 19.08 -6.50 -13.45
C GLY A 305 20.39 -5.97 -12.85
N ASP A 306 21.47 -5.86 -13.63
CA ASP A 306 22.71 -5.23 -13.18
C ASP A 306 22.61 -3.70 -13.35
N VAL A 307 23.04 -2.93 -12.35
CA VAL A 307 23.13 -1.48 -12.43
C VAL A 307 24.26 -1.08 -13.39
N ILE A 308 23.93 -0.32 -14.45
CA ILE A 308 24.91 0.13 -15.46
C ILE A 308 25.19 1.63 -15.40
N SER A 309 24.29 2.43 -14.80
CA SER A 309 24.56 3.82 -14.44
C SER A 309 23.68 4.25 -13.27
N THR A 310 24.17 5.23 -12.52
CA THR A 310 23.50 5.82 -11.37
C THR A 310 23.54 7.34 -11.53
N ASP A 311 22.37 7.97 -11.56
CA ASP A 311 22.22 9.42 -11.64
C ASP A 311 21.57 9.92 -10.33
N THR A 312 22.31 10.72 -9.56
CA THR A 312 21.82 11.33 -8.32
C THR A 312 21.48 12.80 -8.51
N PHE A 313 20.38 13.24 -7.89
CA PHE A 313 19.90 14.61 -7.98
C PHE A 313 20.19 15.36 -6.68
N PRO A 314 20.77 16.57 -6.75
CA PRO A 314 21.19 17.30 -5.55
C PRO A 314 19.99 17.84 -4.76
N LEU A 315 20.25 18.27 -3.52
CA LEU A 315 19.29 19.05 -2.73
C LEU A 315 18.89 20.37 -3.44
N LEU A 316 17.75 20.94 -3.04
CA LEU A 316 17.25 22.24 -3.55
C LEU A 316 18.13 23.44 -3.17
N PHE A 317 19.01 23.25 -2.18
CA PHE A 317 19.92 24.24 -1.65
C PHE A 317 21.23 23.56 -1.28
N THR A 318 22.26 24.34 -0.96
CA THR A 318 23.51 23.80 -0.44
C THR A 318 23.54 24.04 1.07
N PRO A 319 23.57 22.99 1.90
CA PRO A 319 23.76 23.13 3.34
C PRO A 319 25.03 23.89 3.70
N GLU A 320 25.07 24.52 4.89
CA GLU A 320 26.29 25.09 5.42
C GLU A 320 27.30 23.98 5.75
N GLU A 321 28.61 24.27 5.70
CA GLU A 321 29.67 23.26 5.86
C GLU A 321 29.63 22.56 7.22
N ASP A 322 29.11 23.23 8.26
CA ASP A 322 28.96 22.71 9.62
C ASP A 322 27.53 22.26 9.96
N ASP A 323 26.63 22.19 8.98
CA ASP A 323 25.26 21.71 9.19
C ASP A 323 25.22 20.18 9.29
N THR A 324 24.75 19.68 10.42
CA THR A 324 24.60 18.25 10.70
C THR A 324 23.15 17.78 10.60
N SER A 325 22.25 18.59 10.04
CA SER A 325 20.85 18.25 9.88
C SER A 325 20.66 17.22 8.78
N HIS A 326 19.71 16.31 8.96
CA HIS A 326 19.32 15.41 7.90
C HIS A 326 18.58 16.17 6.79
N TYR A 327 19.11 16.10 5.57
CA TYR A 327 18.48 16.61 4.36
C TYR A 327 18.27 15.50 3.34
N PHE A 328 17.21 15.65 2.56
CA PHE A 328 16.89 14.68 1.56
C PHE A 328 16.21 15.26 0.32
N SER A 329 16.33 14.49 -0.75
CA SER A 329 15.42 14.47 -1.89
C SER A 329 15.01 13.01 -2.15
N TYR A 330 13.72 12.77 -2.40
CA TYR A 330 13.17 11.44 -2.66
C TYR A 330 12.41 11.45 -3.97
N ALA A 331 12.70 10.50 -4.86
CA ALA A 331 11.86 10.21 -6.03
C ALA A 331 10.91 9.06 -5.70
N TYR A 332 9.65 9.21 -6.06
CA TYR A 332 8.59 8.24 -5.81
C TYR A 332 8.07 7.58 -7.08
N ASP A 333 8.14 8.27 -8.22
CA ASP A 333 7.64 7.76 -9.49
C ASP A 333 8.46 8.31 -10.67
N ILE A 334 8.38 7.64 -11.82
CA ILE A 334 9.12 7.95 -13.05
C ILE A 334 8.33 7.59 -14.30
N ASN A 335 8.32 8.49 -15.29
CA ASN A 335 7.68 8.22 -16.58
C ASN A 335 8.65 7.66 -17.64
N GLU A 336 8.14 7.33 -18.83
CA GLU A 336 8.93 6.75 -19.92
C GLU A 336 9.93 7.72 -20.56
N GLN A 337 9.83 9.00 -20.23
CA GLN A 337 10.79 10.02 -20.67
C GLN A 337 12.01 10.09 -19.74
N GLY A 338 12.02 9.32 -18.64
CA GLY A 338 13.05 9.35 -17.62
C GLY A 338 12.93 10.55 -16.67
N ILE A 339 11.75 11.17 -16.60
CA ILE A 339 11.46 12.26 -15.67
C ILE A 339 10.88 11.64 -14.40
N ALA A 340 11.56 11.82 -13.27
CA ALA A 340 11.07 11.34 -11.99
C ALA A 340 10.47 12.50 -11.17
N VAL A 341 9.55 12.17 -10.27
CA VAL A 341 8.91 13.14 -9.37
C VAL A 341 8.95 12.66 -7.93
N GLY A 342 8.86 13.59 -6.99
CA GLY A 342 8.79 13.23 -5.58
C GLY A 342 8.72 14.44 -4.66
N GLU A 343 9.54 14.44 -3.62
CA GLU A 343 9.65 15.57 -2.70
C GLU A 343 11.10 15.83 -2.27
N ALA A 344 11.38 17.08 -1.88
CA ALA A 344 12.66 17.43 -1.27
C ALA A 344 12.47 18.42 -0.11
N LEU A 345 13.46 18.45 0.77
CA LEU A 345 13.57 19.45 1.82
C LEU A 345 14.15 20.75 1.27
N THR A 346 13.65 21.87 1.80
CA THR A 346 14.09 23.21 1.38
C THR A 346 15.17 23.80 2.27
N GLY A 347 15.41 23.19 3.45
CA GLY A 347 16.26 23.73 4.51
C GLY A 347 15.50 24.63 5.49
N ASP A 348 14.31 25.09 5.14
CA ASP A 348 13.47 25.95 5.95
C ASP A 348 12.48 25.16 6.84
N ALA A 349 11.84 25.87 7.77
CA ALA A 349 10.77 25.33 8.60
C ALA A 349 9.48 26.13 8.44
N VAL A 350 8.34 25.44 8.44
CA VAL A 350 7.00 26.05 8.39
C VAL A 350 6.21 25.70 9.65
N THR A 351 5.29 26.58 10.07
CA THR A 351 4.39 26.32 11.19
C THR A 351 3.04 25.83 10.69
N ILE A 352 2.66 24.60 11.03
CA ILE A 352 1.39 23.99 10.58
C ILE A 352 0.48 23.70 11.77
N THR A 353 -0.81 24.01 11.62
CA THR A 353 -1.86 23.61 12.56
C THR A 353 -2.72 22.52 11.94
N ARG A 354 -2.63 21.30 12.48
CA ARG A 354 -3.44 20.13 12.11
C ARG A 354 -4.66 19.98 13.05
N PRO A 355 -5.69 19.18 12.67
CA PRO A 355 -6.84 18.96 13.55
C PRO A 355 -6.39 18.53 14.96
N ASN A 356 -6.94 19.18 16.00
CA ASN A 356 -6.63 18.90 17.41
C ASN A 356 -5.15 19.09 17.82
N SER A 357 -4.34 19.78 17.01
CA SER A 357 -2.98 20.18 17.35
C SER A 357 -2.86 21.69 17.54
N THR A 358 -1.89 22.14 18.34
CA THR A 358 -1.39 23.52 18.24
C THR A 358 -0.48 23.65 17.02
N GLY A 359 -0.20 24.88 16.58
CA GLY A 359 0.81 25.11 15.55
C GLY A 359 2.16 24.51 15.96
N LEU A 360 2.73 23.65 15.13
CA LEU A 360 4.04 23.01 15.32
C LEU A 360 4.97 23.41 14.18
N ASN A 361 6.25 23.56 14.49
CA ASN A 361 7.28 23.78 13.48
C ASN A 361 7.69 22.44 12.86
N GLU A 362 7.69 22.40 11.53
CA GLU A 362 8.00 21.24 10.72
C GLU A 362 9.02 21.59 9.66
N SER A 363 9.82 20.61 9.27
CA SER A 363 10.72 20.76 8.14
C SER A 363 9.90 20.94 6.86
N GLU A 364 10.18 22.01 6.11
CA GLU A 364 9.45 22.35 4.87
C GLU A 364 9.80 21.35 3.77
N ARG A 365 8.75 20.72 3.21
CA ARG A 365 8.82 19.72 2.14
C ARG A 365 8.04 20.21 0.95
N VAL A 366 8.64 20.12 -0.23
CA VAL A 366 8.03 20.59 -1.49
C VAL A 366 8.04 19.50 -2.55
N ALA A 367 7.01 19.52 -3.40
CA ALA A 367 6.90 18.67 -4.56
C ALA A 367 7.98 19.03 -5.58
N THR A 368 8.69 18.02 -6.07
CA THR A 368 9.85 18.20 -6.94
C THR A 368 9.79 17.33 -8.18
N VAL A 369 10.46 17.78 -9.23
CA VAL A 369 10.79 17.01 -10.43
C VAL A 369 12.31 16.86 -10.53
N TYR A 370 12.73 15.66 -10.91
CA TYR A 370 14.11 15.25 -11.11
C TYR A 370 14.31 14.96 -12.59
N ARG A 371 15.03 15.85 -13.28
CA ARG A 371 15.36 15.71 -14.71
C ARG A 371 16.63 16.48 -15.03
N ASP A 372 17.35 16.05 -16.06
CA ASP A 372 18.55 16.73 -16.56
C ASP A 372 19.65 16.95 -15.48
N GLY A 373 19.70 16.09 -14.46
CA GLY A 373 20.65 16.19 -13.33
C GLY A 373 20.31 17.30 -12.32
N GLU A 374 19.10 17.87 -12.39
CA GLU A 374 18.63 18.94 -11.52
C GLU A 374 17.41 18.54 -10.71
N THR A 375 17.32 19.05 -9.48
CA THR A 375 16.11 19.02 -8.66
C THR A 375 15.39 20.35 -8.80
N GLN A 376 14.15 20.31 -9.28
CA GLN A 376 13.34 21.50 -9.53
C GLN A 376 12.06 21.45 -8.70
N GLU A 377 11.77 22.52 -7.97
CA GLU A 377 10.52 22.69 -7.24
C GLU A 377 9.35 22.99 -8.18
N LEU A 378 8.20 22.35 -7.95
CA LEU A 378 7.04 22.42 -8.85
C LEU A 378 6.06 23.55 -8.52
N LEU A 379 5.78 23.75 -7.24
CA LEU A 379 4.66 24.57 -6.78
C LEU A 379 5.14 25.75 -5.92
N PRO A 380 4.51 26.94 -6.01
CA PRO A 380 4.90 28.09 -5.21
C PRO A 380 4.56 27.89 -3.72
N ARG A 381 5.55 28.10 -2.84
CA ARG A 381 5.41 27.96 -1.37
C ARG A 381 4.47 28.96 -0.71
N GLU A 382 4.31 30.15 -1.31
CA GLU A 382 3.38 31.18 -0.83
C GLU A 382 1.92 30.69 -0.82
N GLU A 383 1.58 29.72 -1.66
CA GLU A 383 0.24 29.14 -1.77
C GLU A 383 0.13 27.74 -1.17
N ASN A 384 1.25 27.01 -1.08
CA ASN A 384 1.34 25.62 -0.68
C ASN A 384 2.41 25.48 0.40
N LEU A 385 2.00 25.46 1.67
CA LEU A 385 2.89 25.33 2.84
C LEU A 385 3.74 24.07 2.79
N LEU A 386 3.15 22.95 2.34
CA LEU A 386 3.85 21.71 2.05
C LEU A 386 3.29 21.15 0.74
N SER A 387 4.13 20.46 -0.01
CA SER A 387 3.70 19.71 -1.20
C SER A 387 4.52 18.44 -1.40
N GLN A 388 3.92 17.45 -2.06
CA GLN A 388 4.52 16.14 -2.33
C GLN A 388 4.01 15.64 -3.69
N ALA A 389 4.88 15.42 -4.68
CA ALA A 389 4.49 14.74 -5.93
C ALA A 389 4.59 13.23 -5.74
N MET A 390 3.53 12.49 -6.08
CA MET A 390 3.43 11.06 -5.79
C MET A 390 3.50 10.19 -7.03
N ALA A 391 2.93 10.67 -8.14
CA ALA A 391 2.87 9.90 -9.38
C ALA A 391 3.00 10.81 -10.60
N ILE A 392 3.49 10.29 -11.72
CA ILE A 392 3.65 10.97 -13.01
C ILE A 392 3.30 10.02 -14.16
N ASN A 393 2.56 10.52 -15.17
CA ASN A 393 2.32 9.77 -16.40
C ASN A 393 3.16 10.26 -17.59
N ASP A 394 3.03 9.60 -18.74
CA ASP A 394 3.78 9.93 -19.96
C ASP A 394 3.27 11.19 -20.67
N ASN A 395 2.09 11.68 -20.29
CA ASN A 395 1.57 12.99 -20.70
C ASN A 395 2.10 14.14 -19.83
N ASN A 396 3.09 13.85 -18.97
CA ASN A 396 3.73 14.80 -18.05
C ASN A 396 2.76 15.41 -17.02
N TRP A 397 1.65 14.72 -16.73
CA TRP A 397 0.81 15.06 -15.59
C TRP A 397 1.37 14.45 -14.32
N VAL A 398 1.55 15.29 -13.31
CA VAL A 398 2.02 14.94 -11.98
C VAL A 398 0.84 15.03 -11.02
N ALA A 399 0.59 13.96 -10.27
CA ALA A 399 -0.41 13.91 -9.23
C ALA A 399 0.27 13.87 -7.85
N GLY A 400 -0.33 14.54 -6.86
CA GLY A 400 0.23 14.54 -5.52
C GLY A 400 -0.64 15.23 -4.49
N ALA A 401 -0.03 15.64 -3.39
CA ALA A 401 -0.71 16.26 -2.27
C ALA A 401 -0.12 17.64 -1.94
N VAL A 402 -0.98 18.58 -1.52
CA VAL A 402 -0.59 19.86 -0.93
C VAL A 402 -1.26 20.11 0.40
N LEU A 403 -0.59 20.88 1.26
CA LEU A 403 -1.21 21.63 2.35
C LEU A 403 -1.17 23.12 1.98
N ARG A 404 -2.34 23.76 1.95
CA ARG A 404 -2.47 25.19 1.63
C ARG A 404 -2.83 26.00 2.87
N GLU A 405 -2.46 27.28 2.88
CA GLU A 405 -2.93 28.21 3.90
C GLU A 405 -4.43 28.52 3.69
N SER A 406 -5.33 28.01 4.53
CA SER A 406 -6.63 28.68 4.76
C SER A 406 -7.30 28.27 6.08
N SER A 407 -7.59 29.27 6.91
CA SER A 407 -8.35 29.32 8.18
C SER A 407 -8.54 28.00 8.96
N ASP A 408 -7.72 27.85 10.00
CA ASP A 408 -7.80 26.99 11.18
C ASP A 408 -7.31 25.53 11.11
N ILE A 409 -7.48 24.76 10.03
CA ILE A 409 -7.08 23.32 10.02
C ILE A 409 -6.50 22.88 8.66
N ALA A 410 -5.24 22.47 8.64
CA ALA A 410 -4.58 21.92 7.45
C ALA A 410 -4.98 20.46 7.20
N ARG A 411 -5.48 20.16 5.99
CA ARG A 411 -5.74 18.80 5.48
C ARG A 411 -5.13 18.66 4.09
N SER A 412 -4.64 17.46 3.79
CA SER A 412 -4.09 17.11 2.47
C SER A 412 -5.14 17.31 1.39
N ARG A 413 -4.76 17.97 0.30
CA ARG A 413 -5.59 18.12 -0.90
C ARG A 413 -4.83 17.60 -2.11
N LEU A 414 -5.57 17.01 -3.06
CA LEU A 414 -5.04 16.62 -4.35
C LEU A 414 -4.55 17.85 -5.12
N PHE A 415 -3.43 17.70 -5.81
CA PHE A 415 -3.11 18.54 -6.96
C PHE A 415 -2.82 17.67 -8.19
N ALA A 416 -3.14 18.20 -9.36
CA ALA A 416 -2.61 17.73 -10.64
C ALA A 416 -1.85 18.89 -11.31
N TYR A 417 -0.65 18.64 -11.81
CA TYR A 417 0.23 19.63 -12.42
C TYR A 417 0.82 19.10 -13.73
N ASN A 418 0.68 19.83 -14.83
CA ASN A 418 1.30 19.43 -16.09
C ASN A 418 2.66 20.13 -16.31
N LEU A 419 3.73 19.36 -16.51
CA LEU A 419 5.09 19.90 -16.62
C LEU A 419 5.33 20.73 -17.90
N ASP A 420 4.54 20.51 -18.96
CA ASP A 420 4.69 21.20 -20.24
C ASP A 420 3.86 22.48 -20.31
N THR A 421 2.60 22.41 -19.86
CA THR A 421 1.65 23.53 -19.95
C THR A 421 1.63 24.40 -18.70
N THR A 422 2.18 23.92 -17.58
CA THR A 422 2.10 24.54 -16.23
C THR A 422 0.67 24.67 -15.70
N GLU A 423 -0.27 23.91 -16.29
CA GLU A 423 -1.65 23.83 -15.82
C GLU A 423 -1.72 23.19 -14.44
N GLN A 424 -2.61 23.70 -13.58
CA GLN A 424 -2.76 23.26 -12.21
C GLN A 424 -4.23 23.05 -11.88
N LEU A 425 -4.56 21.88 -11.37
CA LEU A 425 -5.88 21.53 -10.84
C LEU A 425 -5.74 21.20 -9.35
N TYR A 426 -6.74 21.59 -8.57
CA TYR A 426 -6.85 21.26 -7.14
C TYR A 426 -8.24 20.70 -6.85
N PRO A 427 -8.53 19.45 -7.27
CA PRO A 427 -9.86 18.86 -7.12
C PRO A 427 -10.27 18.78 -5.65
N GLU A 428 -11.55 19.05 -5.38
CA GLU A 428 -12.14 18.75 -4.08
C GLU A 428 -12.42 17.25 -3.99
N GLY A 429 -12.34 16.68 -2.78
CA GLY A 429 -12.79 15.29 -2.54
C GLY A 429 -14.32 15.20 -2.51
N PHE A 430 -14.85 14.13 -1.91
CA PHE A 430 -16.31 13.91 -1.78
C PHE A 430 -17.07 15.07 -1.10
N PHE A 431 -16.36 15.92 -0.36
CA PHE A 431 -16.85 17.19 0.15
C PHE A 431 -15.70 18.20 0.31
N ALA A 432 -16.01 19.50 0.36
CA ALA A 432 -15.03 20.61 0.30
C ALA A 432 -13.92 20.60 1.38
N THR A 433 -14.07 19.83 2.45
CA THR A 433 -13.07 19.73 3.53
C THR A 433 -12.46 18.33 3.67
N ALA A 434 -12.75 17.43 2.73
CA ALA A 434 -12.21 16.08 2.71
C ALA A 434 -10.69 16.13 2.57
N GLY A 435 -9.99 15.31 3.36
CA GLY A 435 -8.61 14.95 3.06
C GLY A 435 -8.57 14.09 1.79
N VAL A 436 -7.72 14.43 0.83
CA VAL A 436 -7.52 13.67 -0.40
C VAL A 436 -6.05 13.30 -0.54
N GLN A 437 -5.79 12.04 -0.89
CA GLN A 437 -4.45 11.49 -1.13
C GLN A 437 -4.46 10.72 -2.45
N ALA A 438 -3.76 11.24 -3.45
CA ALA A 438 -3.47 10.50 -4.68
C ALA A 438 -2.38 9.45 -4.43
N ASN A 439 -2.53 8.30 -5.08
CA ASN A 439 -1.56 7.22 -5.04
C ASN A 439 -0.95 6.97 -6.44
N ALA A 440 -1.74 7.01 -7.50
CA ALA A 440 -1.28 6.71 -8.87
C ALA A 440 -2.02 7.52 -9.94
N ILE A 441 -1.43 7.57 -11.15
CA ILE A 441 -2.00 8.17 -12.35
C ILE A 441 -1.62 7.33 -13.57
N ASN A 442 -2.55 7.06 -14.50
CA ASN A 442 -2.26 6.36 -15.75
C ASN A 442 -2.15 7.30 -16.97
N ASN A 443 -1.84 6.75 -18.14
CA ASN A 443 -1.71 7.51 -19.39
C ASN A 443 -3.04 8.00 -20.00
N ASN A 444 -4.18 7.62 -19.42
CA ASN A 444 -5.49 8.19 -19.73
C ASN A 444 -5.80 9.43 -18.86
N ASN A 445 -4.82 9.93 -18.11
CA ASN A 445 -4.93 11.07 -17.20
C ASN A 445 -5.93 10.84 -16.05
N ILE A 446 -6.11 9.59 -15.65
CA ILE A 446 -6.96 9.21 -14.54
C ILE A 446 -6.10 9.04 -13.28
N ILE A 447 -6.43 9.81 -12.24
CA ILE A 447 -5.79 9.75 -10.92
C ILE A 447 -6.66 8.88 -10.00
N VAL A 448 -6.02 8.00 -9.23
CA VAL A 448 -6.69 7.20 -8.21
C VAL A 448 -6.05 7.37 -6.83
N GLY A 449 -6.84 7.12 -5.79
CA GLY A 449 -6.36 7.22 -4.41
C GLY A 449 -7.44 6.99 -3.37
N LYS A 450 -7.35 7.74 -2.26
CA LYS A 450 -8.38 7.76 -1.21
C LYS A 450 -8.79 9.18 -0.80
N SER A 451 -10.06 9.32 -0.42
CA SER A 451 -10.63 10.55 0.12
C SER A 451 -11.46 10.26 1.37
N ASP A 452 -11.49 11.20 2.33
CA ASP A 452 -12.45 11.14 3.45
C ASP A 452 -13.87 10.96 2.89
N PHE A 453 -14.58 9.95 3.37
CA PHE A 453 -15.96 9.65 2.95
C PHE A 453 -16.99 10.40 3.81
N ASP A 454 -16.85 10.38 5.14
CA ASP A 454 -17.77 11.07 6.04
C ASP A 454 -17.15 12.33 6.69
N ALA A 455 -17.97 13.35 6.86
CA ALA A 455 -17.63 14.63 7.46
C ALA A 455 -17.76 14.61 9.00
N THR A 456 -17.28 13.54 9.65
CA THR A 456 -17.31 13.44 11.12
C THR A 456 -16.27 14.38 11.77
N SER A 457 -16.44 14.70 13.06
CA SER A 457 -15.44 15.45 13.82
C SER A 457 -14.21 14.65 14.21
N ASP A 458 -14.13 13.39 13.79
CA ASP A 458 -13.06 12.47 14.18
C ASP A 458 -11.74 12.85 13.51
N THR A 459 -10.64 12.53 14.20
CA THR A 459 -9.28 12.75 13.70
C THR A 459 -8.91 11.76 12.60
N VAL A 460 -9.45 10.55 12.69
CA VAL A 460 -9.35 9.51 11.65
C VAL A 460 -10.75 9.31 11.12
N ARG A 461 -10.92 9.57 9.83
CA ARG A 461 -12.19 9.41 9.12
C ARG A 461 -12.12 8.15 8.27
N GLU A 462 -13.28 7.54 8.06
CA GLU A 462 -13.38 6.50 7.05
C GLU A 462 -13.07 7.10 5.67
N THR A 463 -12.39 6.31 4.84
CA THR A 463 -12.01 6.70 3.49
C THR A 463 -12.61 5.75 2.48
N HIS A 464 -12.99 6.29 1.33
CA HIS A 464 -13.34 5.49 0.16
C HIS A 464 -12.31 5.71 -0.95
N ALA A 465 -12.18 4.72 -1.81
CA ALA A 465 -11.37 4.79 -3.02
C ALA A 465 -12.00 5.76 -4.03
N PHE A 466 -11.21 6.65 -4.63
CA PHE A 466 -11.71 7.58 -5.64
C PHE A 466 -11.01 7.39 -6.98
N MET A 467 -11.69 7.86 -8.02
CA MET A 467 -11.15 8.11 -9.35
C MET A 467 -11.38 9.58 -9.73
N PHE A 468 -10.37 10.23 -10.30
CA PHE A 468 -10.46 11.57 -10.84
C PHE A 468 -9.92 11.63 -12.27
N ASP A 469 -10.75 12.05 -13.22
CA ASP A 469 -10.38 12.24 -14.63
C ASP A 469 -10.05 13.72 -14.86
N ILE A 470 -8.80 14.01 -15.26
CA ILE A 470 -8.30 15.37 -15.51
C ILE A 470 -9.03 16.04 -16.68
N ASP A 471 -9.41 15.29 -17.72
CA ASP A 471 -9.98 15.85 -18.95
C ASP A 471 -11.45 16.26 -18.76
N THR A 472 -12.18 15.51 -17.94
CA THR A 472 -13.59 15.78 -17.62
C THR A 472 -13.78 16.55 -16.31
N GLU A 473 -12.74 16.59 -15.46
CA GLU A 473 -12.76 17.10 -14.09
C GLU A 473 -13.79 16.38 -13.19
N GLU A 474 -14.16 15.14 -13.52
CA GLU A 474 -15.08 14.33 -12.72
C GLU A 474 -14.35 13.62 -11.57
N PHE A 475 -14.86 13.77 -10.34
CA PHE A 475 -14.37 13.10 -9.14
C PHE A 475 -15.42 12.08 -8.67
N LEU A 476 -15.10 10.79 -8.76
CA LEU A 476 -16.04 9.68 -8.58
C LEU A 476 -15.61 8.80 -7.39
N ASP A 477 -16.60 8.31 -6.62
CA ASP A 477 -16.39 7.23 -5.65
C ASP A 477 -16.37 5.91 -6.40
N LEU A 478 -15.30 5.12 -6.25
CA LEU A 478 -15.20 3.83 -6.93
C LEU A 478 -16.24 2.82 -6.44
N ASN A 479 -16.76 2.97 -5.21
CA ASN A 479 -17.84 2.12 -4.71
C ASN A 479 -19.15 2.33 -5.49
N ASP A 480 -19.38 3.54 -6.03
CA ASP A 480 -20.54 3.86 -6.88
C ASP A 480 -20.39 3.28 -8.30
N LEU A 481 -19.22 2.76 -8.65
CA LEU A 481 -18.93 2.18 -9.97
C LEU A 481 -18.92 0.64 -9.97
N THR A 482 -19.12 0.03 -8.81
CA THR A 482 -19.19 -1.43 -8.57
C THR A 482 -20.63 -1.89 -8.33
N PRO A 483 -20.95 -3.20 -8.44
CA PRO A 483 -22.30 -3.71 -8.20
C PRO A 483 -22.86 -3.33 -6.83
N CYS A 484 -24.15 -3.00 -6.75
CA CYS A 484 -24.82 -2.60 -5.50
C CYS A 484 -24.79 -3.72 -4.43
N ASP A 485 -24.70 -4.99 -4.84
CA ASP A 485 -24.57 -6.16 -3.95
C ASP A 485 -23.12 -6.61 -3.71
N SER A 486 -22.13 -5.77 -4.04
CA SER A 486 -20.72 -6.02 -3.75
C SER A 486 -20.49 -6.27 -2.27
N GLU A 487 -19.88 -7.41 -1.94
CA GLU A 487 -19.43 -7.74 -0.57
C GLU A 487 -18.19 -6.94 -0.14
N TYR A 488 -17.61 -6.15 -1.05
CA TYR A 488 -16.40 -5.38 -0.87
C TYR A 488 -16.71 -3.90 -0.72
N THR A 489 -16.21 -3.28 0.36
CA THR A 489 -16.12 -1.80 0.46
C THR A 489 -14.73 -1.35 0.08
N LEU A 490 -14.58 -0.63 -1.01
CA LEU A 490 -13.31 -0.10 -1.51
C LEU A 490 -12.84 1.08 -0.65
N LEU A 491 -11.75 0.90 0.07
CA LEU A 491 -11.23 1.89 1.02
C LEU A 491 -10.18 2.83 0.40
N GLU A 492 -9.37 2.29 -0.50
CA GLU A 492 -8.24 2.98 -1.11
C GLU A 492 -7.85 2.31 -2.44
N ALA A 493 -7.86 3.06 -3.53
CA ALA A 493 -7.22 2.63 -4.77
C ALA A 493 -5.72 2.91 -4.66
N ILE A 494 -4.91 1.89 -4.91
CA ILE A 494 -3.45 1.95 -4.73
C ILE A 494 -2.75 2.27 -6.04
N ASP A 495 -3.13 1.61 -7.12
CA ASP A 495 -2.46 1.77 -8.41
C ASP A 495 -3.42 1.53 -9.59
N ILE A 496 -3.11 2.09 -10.76
CA ILE A 496 -3.92 2.03 -11.98
C ILE A 496 -3.03 1.88 -13.22
N ASN A 497 -3.36 0.93 -14.09
CA ASN A 497 -2.64 0.74 -15.36
C ASN A 497 -3.31 1.46 -16.54
N ASP A 498 -2.68 1.44 -17.71
CA ASP A 498 -3.17 2.13 -18.92
C ASP A 498 -4.40 1.48 -19.55
N ASN A 499 -4.81 0.30 -19.08
CA ASN A 499 -6.08 -0.34 -19.45
C ASN A 499 -7.22 0.05 -18.49
N ASP A 500 -6.99 1.05 -17.64
CA ASP A 500 -7.89 1.49 -16.56
C ASP A 500 -8.21 0.37 -15.55
N GLU A 501 -7.35 -0.65 -15.45
CA GLU A 501 -7.47 -1.66 -14.37
C GLU A 501 -6.85 -1.09 -13.09
N ILE A 502 -7.57 -1.22 -11.97
CA ILE A 502 -7.17 -0.64 -10.69
C ILE A 502 -6.93 -1.77 -9.70
N ILE A 503 -5.86 -1.67 -8.92
CA ILE A 503 -5.67 -2.50 -7.73
C ILE A 503 -5.99 -1.67 -6.49
N ALA A 504 -6.83 -2.21 -5.60
CA ALA A 504 -7.37 -1.50 -4.46
C ALA A 504 -7.38 -2.35 -3.18
N ASN A 505 -7.39 -1.68 -2.04
CA ASN A 505 -7.66 -2.28 -0.74
C ASN A 505 -9.16 -2.21 -0.45
N ALA A 506 -9.75 -3.34 -0.13
CA ALA A 506 -11.16 -3.46 0.21
C ALA A 506 -11.36 -4.07 1.60
N ARG A 507 -12.41 -3.63 2.29
CA ARG A 507 -12.90 -4.27 3.52
C ARG A 507 -13.92 -5.34 3.16
N ILE A 508 -13.77 -6.52 3.75
CA ILE A 508 -14.69 -7.65 3.65
C ILE A 508 -14.86 -8.31 5.03
N ARG A 509 -15.98 -9.01 5.25
CA ARG A 509 -16.09 -9.97 6.36
C ARG A 509 -15.52 -11.31 5.95
N SER A 510 -14.52 -11.78 6.69
CA SER A 510 -13.86 -13.05 6.46
C SER A 510 -13.90 -13.95 7.69
N THR A 511 -13.64 -15.24 7.49
CA THR A 511 -13.52 -16.20 8.58
C THR A 511 -12.16 -16.04 9.26
N SER A 512 -12.18 -15.92 10.59
CA SER A 512 -10.99 -15.90 11.43
C SER A 512 -10.29 -17.26 11.37
N LYS A 513 -8.96 -17.23 11.26
CA LYS A 513 -8.09 -18.41 11.15
C LYS A 513 -6.99 -18.37 12.21
N TYR A 514 -6.53 -19.53 12.64
CA TYR A 514 -5.28 -19.68 13.39
C TYR A 514 -4.08 -19.34 12.51
N SER A 515 -2.89 -19.15 13.09
CA SER A 515 -1.65 -18.96 12.33
C SER A 515 -1.32 -20.18 11.44
N THR A 516 -1.98 -21.33 11.64
CA THR A 516 -1.90 -22.50 10.75
C THR A 516 -2.78 -22.39 9.48
N GLY A 517 -3.63 -21.36 9.37
CA GLY A 517 -4.62 -21.19 8.30
C GLY A 517 -5.94 -21.94 8.53
N VAL A 518 -6.07 -22.69 9.63
CA VAL A 518 -7.28 -23.42 10.02
C VAL A 518 -8.34 -22.47 10.59
N ASP A 519 -9.59 -22.60 10.13
CA ASP A 519 -10.71 -21.77 10.58
C ASP A 519 -10.99 -21.93 12.09
N ILE A 520 -11.21 -20.81 12.78
CA ILE A 520 -11.56 -20.80 14.19
C ILE A 520 -13.07 -21.08 14.33
N ILE A 521 -13.38 -22.18 15.02
CA ILE A 521 -14.75 -22.59 15.31
C ILE A 521 -15.06 -22.33 16.79
N ASN A 522 -16.17 -21.63 17.04
CA ASN A 522 -16.61 -21.31 18.39
C ASN A 522 -17.23 -22.53 19.11
N THR A 523 -17.60 -22.38 20.38
CA THR A 523 -18.22 -23.48 21.18
C THR A 523 -19.57 -23.94 20.67
N GLU A 524 -20.21 -23.19 19.76
CA GLU A 524 -21.50 -23.51 19.14
C GLU A 524 -21.33 -24.24 17.80
N GLY A 525 -20.09 -24.39 17.32
CA GLY A 525 -19.76 -25.05 16.05
C GLY A 525 -19.81 -24.13 14.83
N GLU A 526 -19.81 -22.81 15.04
CA GLU A 526 -19.87 -21.79 13.99
C GLU A 526 -18.51 -21.12 13.79
N THR A 527 -18.23 -20.66 12.57
CA THR A 527 -17.03 -19.88 12.25
C THR A 527 -17.09 -18.50 12.89
N VAL A 528 -15.95 -18.01 13.35
CA VAL A 528 -15.82 -16.65 13.87
C VAL A 528 -15.53 -15.69 12.72
N GLU A 529 -16.38 -14.69 12.50
CA GLU A 529 -16.14 -13.64 11.48
C GLU A 529 -15.29 -12.48 12.03
N ILE A 530 -14.44 -11.93 11.18
CA ILE A 530 -13.64 -10.72 11.41
C ILE A 530 -13.73 -9.78 10.21
N ASP A 531 -13.55 -8.49 10.43
CA ASP A 531 -13.30 -7.55 9.34
C ASP A 531 -11.84 -7.72 8.88
N ALA A 532 -11.66 -8.04 7.59
CA ALA A 532 -10.36 -8.22 6.97
C ALA A 532 -10.16 -7.18 5.84
N ILE A 533 -8.90 -6.82 5.61
CA ILE A 533 -8.52 -6.04 4.43
C ILE A 533 -7.97 -7.00 3.39
N VAL A 534 -8.52 -6.91 2.18
CA VAL A 534 -8.11 -7.71 1.04
C VAL A 534 -7.76 -6.84 -0.16
N ALA A 535 -6.75 -7.27 -0.91
CA ALA A 535 -6.42 -6.69 -2.19
C ALA A 535 -7.40 -7.20 -3.26
N VAL A 536 -7.94 -6.29 -4.06
CA VAL A 536 -8.86 -6.59 -5.16
C VAL A 536 -8.40 -5.90 -6.44
N LYS A 537 -8.67 -6.52 -7.58
CA LYS A 537 -8.56 -5.93 -8.91
C LYS A 537 -9.94 -5.45 -9.37
N LEU A 538 -10.02 -4.20 -9.81
CA LEU A 538 -11.16 -3.66 -10.53
C LEU A 538 -10.84 -3.70 -12.02
N SER A 539 -11.73 -4.27 -12.81
CA SER A 539 -11.60 -4.32 -14.27
C SER A 539 -12.74 -3.57 -14.93
N PRO A 540 -12.48 -2.65 -15.87
CA PRO A 540 -13.53 -1.90 -16.54
C PRO A 540 -14.36 -2.80 -17.46
N THR A 541 -15.67 -2.60 -17.47
CA THR A 541 -16.63 -3.40 -18.24
C THR A 541 -17.21 -2.66 -19.45
N GLY A 542 -17.07 -1.32 -19.47
CA GLY A 542 -17.73 -0.44 -20.45
C GLY A 542 -19.23 -0.27 -20.24
N GLY A 543 -19.74 -0.57 -19.05
CA GLY A 543 -21.14 -0.43 -18.66
C GLY A 543 -21.57 1.01 -18.31
N THR A 544 -22.73 1.15 -17.67
CA THR A 544 -23.29 2.41 -17.16
C THR A 544 -23.42 2.32 -15.64
N ILE A 545 -23.22 3.43 -14.94
CA ILE A 545 -23.39 3.51 -13.47
C ILE A 545 -24.75 2.93 -13.05
N ASP A 546 -24.74 1.96 -12.14
CA ASP A 546 -25.96 1.40 -11.55
C ASP A 546 -26.57 2.41 -10.56
N ASP A 547 -27.89 2.61 -10.63
CA ASP A 547 -28.59 3.45 -9.66
C ASP A 547 -28.92 2.63 -8.41
N CYS A 548 -28.03 2.68 -7.42
CA CYS A 548 -28.23 2.04 -6.11
C CYS A 548 -29.16 2.85 -5.18
N SER A 549 -29.89 3.86 -5.69
CA SER A 549 -30.83 4.60 -4.86
C SER A 549 -32.01 3.73 -4.47
N ILE A 550 -32.45 3.87 -3.22
CA ILE A 550 -33.52 3.08 -2.63
C ILE A 550 -34.75 4.00 -2.53
N ASP A 551 -35.90 3.55 -3.04
CA ASP A 551 -37.15 4.31 -2.96
C ASP A 551 -37.71 4.38 -1.52
N GLU A 552 -38.76 5.18 -1.32
CA GLU A 552 -39.39 5.35 0.01
C GLU A 552 -39.94 4.03 0.60
N ASP A 553 -40.07 2.98 -0.21
CA ASP A 553 -40.56 1.65 0.17
C ASP A 553 -39.43 0.64 0.42
N GLY A 554 -38.16 1.02 0.20
CA GLY A 554 -37.00 0.17 0.48
C GLY A 554 -36.57 -0.73 -0.69
N GLU A 555 -36.99 -0.45 -1.92
CA GLU A 555 -36.58 -1.16 -3.14
C GLU A 555 -35.67 -0.29 -4.01
N GLU A 556 -34.71 -0.91 -4.73
CA GLU A 556 -33.83 -0.21 -5.67
C GLU A 556 -34.65 0.50 -6.77
N VAL A 557 -34.28 1.74 -7.09
CA VAL A 557 -34.94 2.58 -8.08
C VAL A 557 -34.61 2.06 -9.48
N ASP A 558 -35.49 1.23 -10.03
CA ASP A 558 -35.43 0.84 -11.44
C ASP A 558 -35.98 1.97 -12.33
N ASP A 559 -35.08 2.80 -12.86
CA ASP A 559 -35.41 3.87 -13.82
C ASP A 559 -35.98 3.36 -15.16
N SER A 560 -36.10 2.04 -15.36
CA SER A 560 -36.65 1.44 -16.59
C SER A 560 -38.19 1.46 -16.70
N PHE A 561 -38.91 1.99 -15.70
CA PHE A 561 -40.39 2.05 -15.74
C PHE A 561 -40.95 3.48 -15.83
N GLU A 562 -40.73 4.15 -16.97
CA GLU A 562 -41.49 5.36 -17.32
C GLU A 562 -42.99 4.99 -17.41
N ARG A 563 -43.76 5.36 -16.38
CA ARG A 563 -45.22 5.23 -16.37
C ARG A 563 -45.79 6.10 -17.48
N SER A 564 -46.13 5.48 -18.61
CA SER A 564 -47.02 6.07 -19.63
C SER A 564 -48.38 6.39 -19.00
N GLY A 565 -48.49 7.55 -18.36
CA GLY A 565 -49.75 8.13 -17.93
C GLY A 565 -50.65 8.30 -19.15
N ALA A 566 -51.68 7.48 -19.26
CA ALA A 566 -52.67 7.60 -20.31
C ALA A 566 -53.35 8.98 -20.22
N SER A 567 -52.89 9.95 -21.02
CA SER A 567 -53.57 11.22 -21.18
C SER A 567 -54.94 10.93 -21.80
N THR A 568 -56.00 11.03 -21.00
CA THR A 568 -57.37 10.90 -21.48
C THR A 568 -57.71 12.16 -22.24
N GLY A 569 -57.38 12.17 -23.55
CA GLY A 569 -57.75 13.24 -24.45
C GLY A 569 -59.26 13.48 -24.45
N PHE A 570 -59.66 14.74 -24.68
CA PHE A 570 -61.04 15.27 -24.63
C PHE A 570 -62.09 14.39 -25.35
N PHE A 571 -61.68 13.58 -26.32
CA PHE A 571 -62.52 12.61 -27.04
C PHE A 571 -62.99 11.42 -26.18
N GLY A 572 -62.22 10.98 -25.16
CA GLY A 572 -62.61 9.89 -24.26
C GLY A 572 -63.79 10.25 -23.34
N LEU A 573 -63.86 11.50 -22.90
CA LEU A 573 -64.98 12.03 -22.11
C LEU A 573 -66.27 12.19 -22.96
N MET A 574 -66.13 12.42 -24.27
CA MET A 574 -67.28 12.50 -25.19
C MET A 574 -67.88 11.12 -25.51
N ALA A 575 -67.07 10.06 -25.49
CA ALA A 575 -67.56 8.69 -25.65
C ALA A 575 -68.38 8.19 -24.44
N LEU A 576 -67.98 8.59 -23.21
CA LEU A 576 -68.70 8.24 -21.98
C LEU A 576 -70.06 8.95 -21.84
N SER A 577 -70.18 10.18 -22.34
CA SER A 577 -71.44 10.94 -22.34
C SER A 577 -72.46 10.40 -23.36
N LEU A 578 -72.00 9.87 -24.50
CA LEU A 578 -72.87 9.18 -25.47
C LEU A 578 -73.42 7.85 -24.92
N LEU A 579 -72.60 7.08 -24.21
CA LEU A 579 -73.04 5.83 -23.54
C LEU A 579 -74.08 6.08 -22.43
N ALA A 580 -73.98 7.21 -21.71
CA ALA A 580 -74.98 7.60 -20.70
C ALA A 580 -76.34 7.98 -21.31
N ILE A 581 -76.37 8.57 -22.51
CA ILE A 581 -77.62 8.92 -23.22
C ILE A 581 -78.30 7.68 -23.79
N PHE A 582 -77.54 6.70 -24.28
CA PHE A 582 -78.10 5.41 -24.75
C PHE A 582 -78.62 4.52 -23.62
N ARG A 583 -78.05 4.61 -22.41
CA ARG A 583 -78.56 3.87 -21.23
C ARG A 583 -79.93 4.38 -20.71
N ARG A 584 -80.32 5.63 -21.02
CA ARG A 584 -81.63 6.18 -20.60
C ARG A 584 -82.79 5.90 -21.57
N LYS A 585 -82.56 5.33 -22.75
CA LYS A 585 -83.63 5.00 -23.73
C LYS A 585 -83.99 3.52 -23.82
N LEU A 586 -83.38 2.64 -23.02
CA LEU A 586 -83.65 1.18 -23.01
C LEU A 586 -84.34 0.67 -21.73
N LYS A 587 -84.95 1.55 -20.94
CA LYS A 587 -85.97 1.17 -19.96
C LYS A 587 -87.25 1.95 -20.19
N LYS A 588 -88.09 1.42 -21.08
CA LYS A 588 -89.55 1.57 -21.06
C LYS A 588 -90.13 0.17 -21.03
#